data_AF-F7M1X2-F1
#
_entry.id   AF-F7M1X2-F1
#
_cell.length_a   1.000
_cell.length_b   1.000
_cell.length_c   1.000
_cell.angle_alpha   90.00
_cell.angle_beta   90.00
_cell.angle_gamma   90.00
#
_symmetry.space_group_name_H-M   'P 1'
#
loop_
_entity.id
_entity.type
_entity.pdbx_description
1 polymer ?
#
loop_
_entity_poly.entity_id
_entity_poly.type
_entity_poly.pdbx_seq_one_letter_code
_entity_poly.pdbx_strand_id
1 'polypeptide(L)'
;METIMNQSLHICGCCKRKLPQEAFYMNQRTRASDNYCKECRKANTRRHRNQDKNISFENKPLSYPVITEVKDYALRMLLIRHARQVVADSIRRKQEKEKLHALWEE
;
A
#
# COMPACT_ATOMS: atom_id res chain seq x y z
N MET A 1 -35.02 -28.95 4.73
CA MET A 1 -35.25 -27.84 5.66
C MET A 1 -34.39 -26.68 5.21
N GLU A 2 -34.92 -25.85 4.31
CA GLU A 2 -34.24 -24.63 3.86
C GLU A 2 -34.22 -23.65 5.04
N THR A 3 -33.03 -23.38 5.55
CA THR A 3 -32.83 -22.34 6.55
C THR A 3 -33.10 -21.02 5.84
N ILE A 4 -34.29 -20.46 6.06
CA ILE A 4 -34.62 -19.08 5.72
C ILE A 4 -33.70 -18.22 6.59
N MET A 5 -32.46 -18.04 6.12
CA MET A 5 -31.54 -17.08 6.68
C MET A 5 -32.24 -15.74 6.49
N ASN A 6 -32.69 -15.13 7.59
CA ASN A 6 -33.00 -13.71 7.64
C ASN A 6 -31.76 -12.96 7.15
N GLN A 7 -31.65 -12.78 5.83
CA GLN A 7 -30.56 -12.06 5.21
C GLN A 7 -30.77 -10.61 5.60
N SER A 8 -30.15 -10.20 6.71
CA SER A 8 -30.10 -8.81 7.11
C SER A 8 -29.57 -8.02 5.92
N LEU A 9 -30.45 -7.22 5.32
CA LEU A 9 -30.13 -6.43 4.15
C LEU A 9 -29.46 -5.14 4.64
N HIS A 10 -28.26 -4.89 4.14
CA HIS A 10 -27.47 -3.71 4.45
C HIS A 10 -27.34 -2.81 3.21
N ILE A 11 -27.36 -1.50 3.41
CA ILE A 11 -27.30 -0.52 2.31
C ILE A 11 -25.86 -0.08 2.12
N CYS A 12 -25.32 -0.26 0.91
CA CYS A 12 -24.00 0.24 0.58
C CYS A 12 -24.00 1.77 0.50
N GLY A 13 -23.14 2.43 1.27
CA GLY A 13 -22.99 3.89 1.27
C GLY A 13 -22.53 4.47 -0.08
N CYS A 14 -21.94 3.66 -0.96
CA CYS A 14 -21.47 4.07 -2.29
C CYS A 14 -22.54 3.86 -3.37
N CYS A 15 -22.91 2.61 -3.69
CA CYS A 15 -23.87 2.34 -4.77
C CYS A 15 -25.34 2.39 -4.35
N LYS A 16 -25.64 2.64 -3.07
CA LYS A 16 -27.00 2.76 -2.50
C LYS A 16 -27.90 1.53 -2.68
N ARG A 17 -27.36 0.41 -3.15
CA ARG A 17 -28.10 -0.87 -3.27
C ARG A 17 -28.26 -1.53 -1.89
N LYS A 18 -29.44 -2.10 -1.65
CA LYS A 18 -29.70 -3.07 -0.57
C LYS A 18 -29.07 -4.40 -0.99
N LEU A 19 -28.14 -4.90 -0.18
CA LEU A 19 -27.36 -6.09 -0.47
C LEU A 19 -27.33 -6.97 0.79
N PRO A 20 -27.14 -8.30 0.64
CA PRO A 20 -27.05 -9.18 1.79
C PRO A 20 -25.74 -8.94 2.55
N GLN A 21 -25.69 -9.27 3.85
CA GLN A 21 -24.55 -9.01 4.73
C GLN A 21 -23.22 -9.57 4.18
N GLU A 22 -23.25 -10.70 3.47
CA GLU A 22 -22.08 -11.35 2.88
C GLU A 22 -21.42 -10.50 1.78
N ALA A 23 -22.15 -9.54 1.21
CA ALA A 23 -21.62 -8.57 0.25
C ALA A 23 -20.75 -7.48 0.92
N PHE A 24 -20.65 -7.47 2.25
CA PHE A 24 -19.85 -6.54 3.04
C PHE A 24 -18.72 -7.27 3.77
N TYR A 25 -17.64 -6.56 4.08
CA TYR A 25 -16.63 -7.07 5.01
C TYR A 25 -17.12 -6.91 6.45
N MET A 26 -16.80 -7.86 7.32
CA MET A 26 -17.01 -7.73 8.76
C MET A 26 -15.75 -7.17 9.41
N ASN A 27 -15.88 -6.05 10.12
CA ASN A 27 -14.78 -5.52 10.90
C ASN A 27 -14.63 -6.35 12.18
N GLN A 28 -13.52 -7.08 12.30
CA GLN A 28 -13.28 -7.95 13.46
C GLN A 28 -13.14 -7.17 14.78
N ARG A 29 -12.67 -5.91 14.73
CA ARG A 29 -12.49 -5.06 15.90
C ARG A 29 -13.81 -4.48 16.41
N THR A 30 -14.66 -3.99 15.51
CA THR A 30 -15.92 -3.32 15.89
C THR A 30 -17.15 -4.22 15.79
N ARG A 31 -16.98 -5.45 15.27
CA ARG A 31 -18.06 -6.43 14.98
C ARG A 31 -19.18 -5.90 14.08
N ALA A 32 -18.95 -4.79 13.37
CA ALA A 32 -19.92 -4.17 12.47
C ALA A 32 -19.63 -4.51 10.99
N SER A 33 -20.67 -4.51 10.16
CA SER A 33 -20.51 -4.49 8.70
C SER A 33 -19.81 -3.22 8.28
N ASP A 34 -19.06 -3.35 7.21
CA ASP A 34 -18.52 -2.24 6.48
C ASP A 34 -19.61 -1.35 5.85
N ASN A 35 -19.32 -0.06 5.70
CA ASN A 35 -20.23 0.90 5.06
C ASN A 35 -20.33 0.70 3.54
N TYR A 36 -19.30 0.09 2.93
CA TYR A 36 -19.23 -0.15 1.49
C TYR A 36 -19.20 -1.64 1.18
N CYS A 37 -19.91 -2.06 0.14
CA CYS A 37 -19.86 -3.44 -0.32
C CYS A 37 -18.48 -3.76 -0.93
N LYS A 38 -18.14 -5.05 -0.96
CA LYS A 38 -16.87 -5.59 -1.49
C LYS A 38 -16.57 -5.08 -2.90
N GLU A 39 -17.59 -5.02 -3.77
CA GLU A 39 -17.45 -4.52 -5.14
C GLU A 39 -17.12 -3.02 -5.19
N CYS A 40 -17.79 -2.20 -4.40
CA CYS A 40 -17.49 -0.77 -4.31
C CYS A 40 -16.09 -0.53 -3.73
N ARG A 41 -15.66 -1.30 -2.73
CA ARG A 41 -14.27 -1.29 -2.22
C ARG A 41 -13.28 -1.59 -3.33
N LYS A 42 -13.49 -2.69 -4.07
CA LYS A 42 -12.61 -3.13 -5.15
C LYS A 42 -12.52 -2.07 -6.26
N ALA A 43 -13.64 -1.48 -6.64
CA ALA A 43 -13.69 -0.40 -7.62
C ALA A 43 -12.95 0.86 -7.11
N ASN A 44 -13.15 1.24 -5.85
CA ASN A 44 -12.46 2.40 -5.26
C ASN A 44 -10.94 2.20 -5.20
N THR A 45 -10.48 1.02 -4.78
CA THR A 45 -9.04 0.69 -4.79
C THR A 45 -8.46 0.73 -6.20
N ARG A 46 -9.19 0.23 -7.21
CA ARG A 46 -8.76 0.33 -8.62
C ARG A 46 -8.68 1.77 -9.10
N ARG A 47 -9.66 2.61 -8.75
CA ARG A 47 -9.67 4.04 -9.10
C ARG A 47 -8.48 4.78 -8.48
N HIS A 48 -8.22 4.58 -7.19
CA HIS A 48 -7.04 5.17 -6.53
C HIS A 48 -5.75 4.77 -7.24
N ARG A 49 -5.53 3.48 -7.50
CA ARG A 49 -4.33 3.02 -8.22
C ARG A 49 -4.20 3.64 -9.62
N ASN A 50 -5.29 3.83 -10.34
CA ASN A 50 -5.26 4.45 -11.66
C ASN A 50 -5.04 5.97 -11.58
N GLN A 51 -5.58 6.64 -10.56
CA GLN A 51 -5.28 8.05 -10.28
C GLN A 51 -3.81 8.23 -9.92
N ASP A 52 -3.24 7.39 -9.05
CA ASP A 52 -1.83 7.44 -8.67
C ASP A 52 -0.91 7.24 -9.88
N LYS A 53 -1.29 6.35 -10.82
CA LYS A 53 -0.57 6.16 -12.09
C LYS A 53 -0.64 7.37 -13.03
N ASN A 54 -1.77 8.09 -13.03
CA ASN A 54 -1.91 9.30 -13.83
C ASN A 54 -1.15 10.48 -13.20
N ILE A 55 -1.02 10.52 -11.87
CA ILE A 55 -0.23 11.53 -11.16
C ILE A 55 1.28 11.31 -11.34
N SER A 56 1.73 10.07 -11.60
CA SER A 56 3.17 9.75 -11.66
C SER A 56 3.89 10.17 -12.95
N PHE A 57 3.20 10.75 -13.94
CA PHE A 57 3.77 11.07 -15.25
C PHE A 57 3.41 12.47 -15.81
N GLU A 58 2.69 13.29 -15.07
CA GLU A 58 2.72 14.73 -15.40
C GLU A 58 4.15 15.21 -15.16
N ASN A 59 4.72 15.93 -16.14
CA ASN A 59 6.09 16.50 -16.18
C ASN A 59 6.36 17.48 -15.03
N LYS A 60 6.16 17.03 -13.80
CA LYS A 60 6.43 17.76 -12.58
C LYS A 60 7.91 17.55 -12.30
N PRO A 61 8.70 18.62 -12.10
CA PRO A 61 10.09 18.46 -11.72
C PRO A 61 10.13 17.58 -10.46
N LEU A 62 10.81 16.44 -10.57
CA LEU A 62 11.02 15.55 -9.44
C LEU A 62 11.70 16.37 -8.34
N SER A 63 11.18 16.31 -7.13
CA SER A 63 11.75 17.04 -5.98
C SER A 63 13.11 16.49 -5.54
N TYR A 64 13.57 15.41 -6.16
CA TYR A 64 14.78 14.70 -5.82
C TYR A 64 15.65 14.47 -7.07
N PRO A 65 16.98 14.44 -6.92
CA PRO A 65 17.88 14.25 -8.04
C PRO A 65 17.79 12.82 -8.57
N VAL A 66 17.52 12.67 -9.87
CA VAL A 66 17.69 11.40 -10.59
C VAL A 66 19.15 11.31 -11.00
N ILE A 67 19.92 10.50 -10.26
CA ILE A 67 21.39 10.43 -10.40
C ILE A 67 21.83 10.16 -11.85
N THR A 68 21.09 9.34 -12.60
CA THR A 68 21.38 9.02 -14.01
C THR A 68 21.16 10.20 -14.97
N GLU A 69 20.34 11.17 -14.59
CA GLU A 69 20.04 12.37 -15.39
C GLU A 69 20.97 13.54 -15.05
N VAL A 70 21.83 13.41 -14.04
CA VAL A 70 22.80 14.44 -13.67
C VAL A 70 23.87 14.57 -14.75
N LYS A 71 23.90 15.73 -15.40
CA LYS A 71 24.84 16.07 -16.48
C LYS A 71 26.27 16.24 -15.98
N ASP A 72 26.45 16.87 -14.81
CA ASP A 72 27.75 17.03 -14.18
C ASP A 72 28.31 15.67 -13.75
N TYR A 73 29.42 15.27 -14.37
CA TYR A 73 30.07 13.99 -14.10
C TYR A 73 30.55 13.85 -12.65
N ALA A 74 31.19 14.88 -12.09
CA ALA A 74 31.77 14.83 -10.76
C ALA A 74 30.67 14.71 -9.71
N LEU A 75 29.61 15.50 -9.85
CA LEU A 75 28.44 15.42 -8.97
C LEU A 75 27.73 14.06 -9.11
N ARG A 76 27.55 13.55 -10.34
CA ARG A 76 26.96 12.24 -10.59
C ARG A 76 27.76 11.13 -9.88
N MET A 77 29.08 11.14 -10.01
CA MET A 77 29.95 10.15 -9.37
C MET A 77 29.92 10.24 -7.84
N LEU A 78 29.85 11.45 -7.29
CA LEU A 78 29.69 11.66 -5.84
C LEU A 78 28.38 11.03 -5.35
N LEU A 79 27.27 11.30 -6.03
CA LEU A 79 25.96 10.76 -5.68
C LEU A 79 25.90 9.23 -5.79
N ILE A 80 26.53 8.64 -6.83
CA ILE A 80 26.64 7.17 -6.98
C ILE A 80 27.39 6.56 -5.80
N ARG A 81 28.53 7.14 -5.41
CA ARG A 81 29.33 6.64 -4.28
C ARG A 81 28.53 6.73 -2.97
N HIS A 82 27.88 7.86 -2.73
CA HIS A 82 27.04 8.05 -1.56
C HIS A 82 25.89 7.03 -1.50
N ALA A 83 25.17 6.83 -2.61
CA ALA A 83 24.07 5.86 -2.65
C ALA A 83 24.55 4.43 -2.34
N ARG A 84 25.71 4.04 -2.86
CA ARG A 84 26.31 2.72 -2.55
C ARG A 84 26.66 2.58 -1.07
N GLN A 85 27.20 3.64 -0.44
CA GLN A 85 27.49 3.64 0.99
C GLN A 85 26.21 3.50 1.82
N VAL A 86 25.18 4.28 1.53
CA VAL A 86 23.89 4.23 2.23
C VAL A 86 23.28 2.83 2.17
N VAL A 87 23.32 2.18 1.00
CA VAL A 87 22.82 0.81 0.83
C VAL A 87 23.65 -0.18 1.64
N ALA A 88 24.98 -0.10 1.58
CA ALA A 88 25.87 -0.97 2.35
C ALA A 88 25.64 -0.84 3.86
N ASP A 89 25.51 0.38 4.36
CA ASP A 89 25.21 0.67 5.76
C ASP A 89 23.84 0.13 6.18
N SER A 90 22.84 0.24 5.29
CA SER A 90 21.51 -0.32 5.54
C SER A 90 21.52 -1.84 5.63
N ILE A 91 22.26 -2.51 4.74
CA ILE A 91 22.43 -3.97 4.77
C ILE A 91 23.12 -4.39 6.07
N ARG A 92 24.20 -3.69 6.47
CA ARG A 92 24.92 -3.97 7.72
C ARG A 92 23.98 -3.89 8.93
N ARG A 93 23.23 -2.79 9.07
CA ARG A 93 22.26 -2.62 10.17
C ARG A 93 21.20 -3.73 10.20
N LYS A 94 20.72 -4.17 9.03
CA LYS A 94 19.75 -5.25 8.93
C LYS A 94 20.36 -6.58 9.41
N GLN A 95 21.57 -6.90 8.96
CA GLN A 95 22.28 -8.12 9.38
C GLN A 95 22.60 -8.10 10.89
N GLU A 96 23.01 -6.96 11.45
CA GLU A 96 23.23 -6.82 12.89
C GLU A 96 21.94 -7.08 13.67
N LYS A 97 20.81 -6.53 13.22
CA LYS A 97 19.51 -6.78 13.84
C LYS A 97 19.09 -8.25 13.77
N GLU A 98 19.30 -8.92 12.64
CA GLU A 98 19.01 -10.34 12.48
C GLU A 98 19.90 -11.21 13.37
N LYS A 99 21.19 -10.91 13.47
CA LYS A 99 22.11 -11.58 14.40
C LYS A 99 21.69 -11.40 15.85
N LEU A 100 21.32 -10.17 16.23
CA LEU A 100 20.78 -9.90 17.57
C LEU A 100 19.50 -10.70 17.79
N HIS A 101 18.55 -10.74 16.84
CA HIS A 101 17.34 -11.54 17.02
C HIS A 101 17.63 -13.03 17.24
N ALA A 102 18.55 -13.61 16.45
CA ALA A 102 18.94 -15.02 16.58
C ALA A 102 19.53 -15.34 17.96
N LEU A 103 20.30 -14.42 18.56
CA LEU A 103 20.90 -14.59 19.88
C LEU A 103 19.89 -14.54 21.05
N TRP A 104 18.69 -14.02 20.84
CA TRP A 104 17.64 -13.92 21.87
C TRP A 104 16.58 -15.01 21.74
N GLU A 105 16.62 -15.79 20.65
CA GLU A 105 15.75 -16.96 20.42
C GLU A 105 16.41 -18.31 20.80
N GLU A 106 17.69 -18.30 21.19
CA GLU A 106 18.43 -19.40 21.84
C GLU A 106 18.37 -19.28 23.38
#